data_AF-A0AAF0DSV5-F1
#
_entry.id   AF-A0AAF0DSV5-F1
#
_cell.length_a   1.000
_cell.length_b   1.000
_cell.length_c   1.000
_cell.angle_alpha   90.00
_cell.angle_beta   90.00
_cell.angle_gamma   90.00
#
_symmetry.space_group_name_H-M   'P 1'
#
loop_
_entity.id
_entity.type
_entity.pdbx_description
1 polymer ?
#
loop_
_entity_poly.entity_id
_entity_poly.type
_entity_poly.pdbx_seq_one_letter_code
_entity_poly.pdbx_strand_id
1 'polypeptide(L)'
;MDIPASPTLTKRRRASSGRAGDETHGRSIRAPRKTQSAEVGKLLASLDKPALLSLLHELMQGNEELTERIYTLLPTPSLESVEHALDAAEAKVRAAIPLASANSAVPIRDQYIWSRVRTSLAELASEMTSYSSVFSLRHARNGTVHPATAFTFLHLATMRMIRILRLLPHTDFAPQSVSRKDHERLEMLFVHALPDAAKHSPNTVVHTILPALLRDWDDWLRAMDHGVNQEGRMYGQEVVTSWERGVASLGTTSTTLGASRSVEEQLLRATMDQALQQMHAALGWLTGPAHRPAWSLAHTHPMEEVGSLCH
;
A
#
# COMPACT_ATOMS: atom_id res chain seq x y z
N MET A 1 -5.86 -56.86 0.21
CA MET A 1 -6.19 -57.97 -0.70
C MET A 1 -7.54 -57.61 -1.30
N ASP A 2 -7.74 -57.25 -2.56
CA ASP A 2 -6.88 -57.24 -3.75
C ASP A 2 -7.48 -56.22 -4.75
N ILE A 3 -6.60 -55.52 -5.47
CA ILE A 3 -6.90 -54.92 -6.78
C ILE A 3 -6.32 -55.91 -7.80
N PRO A 4 -7.06 -56.32 -8.85
CA PRO A 4 -6.72 -55.88 -10.22
C PRO A 4 -7.96 -55.87 -11.14
N ALA A 5 -8.00 -55.41 -12.38
CA ALA A 5 -7.17 -54.60 -13.27
C ALA A 5 -8.08 -54.33 -14.50
N SER A 6 -7.95 -53.18 -15.16
CA SER A 6 -8.37 -53.02 -16.57
C SER A 6 -7.50 -53.92 -17.45
N PRO A 7 -7.94 -54.40 -18.64
CA PRO A 7 -7.67 -53.59 -19.84
C PRO A 7 -8.58 -53.80 -21.09
N THR A 8 -8.43 -52.84 -22.01
CA THR A 8 -8.41 -52.95 -23.49
C THR A 8 -9.67 -53.23 -24.32
N LEU A 9 -10.01 -52.22 -25.15
CA LEU A 9 -10.16 -52.25 -26.63
C LEU A 9 -10.94 -53.43 -27.26
N THR A 10 -11.89 -53.15 -28.17
CA THR A 10 -11.65 -53.05 -29.63
C THR A 10 -12.98 -52.99 -30.42
N LYS A 11 -12.94 -52.25 -31.55
CA LYS A 11 -13.46 -52.63 -32.88
C LYS A 11 -14.93 -52.39 -33.28
N ARG A 12 -15.03 -51.50 -34.28
CA ARG A 12 -15.83 -51.56 -35.53
C ARG A 12 -17.36 -51.70 -35.43
N ARG A 13 -18.04 -50.76 -36.08
CA ARG A 13 -18.87 -51.05 -37.28
C ARG A 13 -18.78 -49.90 -38.29
N ARG A 14 -18.36 -50.26 -39.52
CA ARG A 14 -18.62 -49.52 -40.77
C ARG A 14 -20.11 -49.67 -41.11
N ALA A 15 -20.70 -48.64 -41.72
CA ALA A 15 -21.36 -48.80 -43.02
C ALA A 15 -21.61 -47.43 -43.65
N SER A 16 -21.10 -47.31 -44.86
CA SER A 16 -21.28 -46.26 -45.86
C SER A 16 -22.59 -46.44 -46.65
N SER A 17 -22.97 -45.35 -47.32
CA SER A 17 -23.70 -45.28 -48.60
C SER A 17 -25.23 -45.18 -48.55
N GLY A 18 -25.71 -43.95 -48.76
CA GLY A 18 -26.98 -43.62 -49.41
C GLY A 18 -26.72 -42.43 -50.34
N ARG A 19 -27.06 -42.58 -51.62
CA ARG A 19 -26.55 -41.82 -52.77
C ARG A 19 -27.68 -41.02 -53.44
N ALA A 20 -27.32 -39.80 -53.86
CA ALA A 20 -27.79 -38.99 -54.99
C ALA A 20 -29.22 -38.38 -55.02
N GLY A 21 -29.26 -37.14 -55.55
CA GLY A 21 -30.44 -36.33 -55.89
C GLY A 21 -30.14 -34.85 -55.57
N ASP A 22 -29.32 -34.18 -56.36
CA ASP A 22 -29.68 -33.37 -57.55
C ASP A 22 -29.89 -31.87 -57.19
N GLU A 23 -29.46 -31.03 -58.11
CA GLU A 23 -29.11 -29.63 -57.96
C GLU A 23 -30.32 -28.70 -57.68
N THR A 24 -30.10 -27.59 -56.99
CA THR A 24 -30.45 -26.23 -57.48
C THR A 24 -30.16 -25.13 -56.45
N HIS A 25 -29.71 -24.00 -57.00
CA HIS A 25 -29.45 -22.72 -56.37
C HIS A 25 -30.49 -22.30 -55.31
N GLY A 26 -30.01 -21.74 -54.20
CA GLY A 26 -30.80 -20.77 -53.45
C GLY A 26 -30.50 -20.73 -51.97
N ARG A 27 -30.07 -19.56 -51.52
CA ARG A 27 -30.03 -19.09 -50.13
C ARG A 27 -28.77 -19.48 -49.35
N SER A 28 -27.79 -18.59 -49.47
CA SER A 28 -26.89 -18.25 -48.36
C SER A 28 -27.76 -17.93 -47.14
N ILE A 29 -28.02 -18.94 -46.31
CA ILE A 29 -28.50 -18.72 -44.96
C ILE A 29 -27.27 -18.23 -44.20
N ARG A 30 -27.11 -16.90 -44.19
CA ARG A 30 -26.32 -16.19 -43.20
C ARG A 30 -26.91 -16.56 -41.84
N ALA A 31 -26.40 -17.63 -41.24
CA ALA A 31 -26.68 -17.97 -39.86
C ALA A 31 -26.38 -16.72 -39.02
N PRO A 32 -27.29 -16.35 -38.11
CA PRO A 32 -27.28 -15.01 -37.55
C PRO A 32 -26.03 -14.86 -36.69
N ARG A 33 -25.27 -13.78 -36.89
CA ARG A 33 -24.10 -13.39 -36.06
C ARG A 33 -24.34 -13.48 -34.54
N LYS A 34 -25.60 -13.53 -34.11
CA LYS A 34 -26.02 -13.81 -32.73
C LYS A 34 -25.56 -15.17 -32.18
N THR A 35 -25.39 -16.22 -33.00
CA THR A 35 -24.94 -17.54 -32.50
C THR A 35 -23.48 -17.52 -32.08
N GLN A 36 -22.62 -16.85 -32.85
CA GLN A 36 -21.20 -16.72 -32.50
C GLN A 36 -21.00 -15.89 -31.23
N SER A 37 -21.73 -14.79 -31.05
CA SER A 37 -21.67 -14.01 -29.80
C SER A 37 -22.21 -14.79 -28.59
N ALA A 38 -23.25 -15.60 -28.78
CA ALA A 38 -23.81 -16.45 -27.73
C ALA A 38 -22.90 -17.64 -27.39
N GLU A 39 -22.21 -18.22 -28.36
CA GLU A 39 -21.20 -19.28 -28.16
C GLU A 39 -19.95 -18.74 -27.49
N VAL A 40 -19.46 -17.56 -27.90
CA VAL A 40 -18.37 -16.85 -27.21
C VAL A 40 -18.76 -16.54 -25.77
N GLY A 41 -19.98 -16.08 -25.52
CA GLY A 41 -20.49 -15.87 -24.16
C GLY A 41 -20.53 -17.14 -23.30
N LYS A 42 -20.94 -18.28 -23.88
CA LYS A 42 -20.93 -19.59 -23.20
C LYS A 42 -19.51 -20.11 -22.94
N LEU A 43 -18.59 -19.91 -23.89
CA LEU A 43 -17.18 -20.26 -23.75
C LEU A 43 -16.50 -19.38 -22.68
N LEU A 44 -16.73 -18.07 -22.70
CA LEU A 44 -16.27 -17.14 -21.66
C LEU A 44 -16.86 -17.46 -20.28
N ALA A 45 -18.12 -17.88 -20.20
CA ALA A 45 -18.74 -18.31 -18.96
C ALA A 45 -18.17 -19.64 -18.43
N SER A 46 -17.57 -20.47 -19.29
CA SER A 46 -16.91 -21.71 -18.89
C SER A 46 -15.46 -21.53 -18.44
N LEU A 47 -14.86 -20.36 -18.71
CA LEU A 47 -13.53 -19.99 -18.22
C LEU A 47 -13.60 -19.59 -16.75
N ASP A 48 -12.57 -19.98 -16.00
CA ASP A 48 -12.40 -19.56 -14.62
C ASP A 48 -11.92 -18.10 -14.54
N LYS A 49 -12.14 -17.46 -13.39
CA LYS A 49 -11.77 -16.06 -13.14
C LYS A 49 -10.32 -15.71 -13.54
N PRO A 50 -9.28 -16.53 -13.24
CA PRO A 50 -7.92 -16.20 -13.64
C PRO A 50 -7.73 -16.20 -15.15
N ALA A 51 -8.28 -17.17 -15.90
CA ALA A 51 -8.13 -17.21 -17.35
C ALA A 51 -8.87 -16.07 -18.06
N LEU A 52 -10.03 -15.64 -17.53
CA LEU A 52 -10.72 -14.42 -17.96
C LEU A 52 -9.86 -13.16 -17.77
N LEU A 53 -9.18 -13.04 -16.63
CA LEU A 53 -8.28 -11.91 -16.36
C LEU A 53 -7.05 -11.93 -17.26
N SER A 54 -6.47 -13.10 -17.54
CA SER A 54 -5.35 -13.24 -18.47
C SER A 54 -5.73 -12.81 -19.89
N LEU A 55 -6.89 -13.27 -20.40
CA LEU A 55 -7.40 -12.84 -21.70
C LEU A 55 -7.69 -11.33 -21.72
N LEU A 56 -8.27 -10.78 -20.66
CA LEU A 56 -8.50 -9.34 -20.55
C LEU A 56 -7.19 -8.57 -20.58
N HIS A 57 -6.15 -9.04 -19.88
CA HIS A 57 -4.84 -8.42 -19.83
C HIS A 57 -4.16 -8.44 -21.21
N GLU A 58 -4.21 -9.56 -21.94
CA GLU A 58 -3.72 -9.65 -23.33
C GLU A 58 -4.47 -8.68 -24.27
N LEU A 59 -5.79 -8.57 -24.11
CA LEU A 59 -6.61 -7.63 -24.90
C LEU A 59 -6.31 -6.17 -24.55
N MET A 60 -6.02 -5.87 -23.28
CA MET A 60 -5.59 -4.53 -22.84
C MET A 60 -4.20 -4.17 -23.39
N GLN A 61 -3.26 -5.12 -23.45
CA GLN A 61 -1.94 -4.90 -24.06
C GLN A 61 -2.02 -4.62 -25.57
N GLY A 62 -2.99 -5.21 -26.26
CA GLY A 62 -3.20 -5.02 -27.70
C GLY A 62 -4.03 -3.80 -28.11
N ASN A 63 -4.73 -3.16 -27.17
CA ASN A 63 -5.65 -2.06 -27.48
C ASN A 63 -5.76 -1.02 -26.33
N GLU A 64 -5.10 0.13 -26.52
CA GLU A 64 -5.06 1.23 -25.55
C GLU A 64 -6.43 1.90 -25.33
N GLU A 65 -7.28 2.02 -26.37
CA GLU A 65 -8.64 2.57 -26.22
C GLU A 65 -9.54 1.69 -25.34
N LEU A 66 -9.36 0.37 -25.43
CA LEU A 66 -10.08 -0.60 -24.60
C LEU A 66 -9.64 -0.50 -23.13
N THR A 67 -8.35 -0.28 -22.91
CA THR A 67 -7.76 -0.05 -21.60
C THR A 67 -8.36 1.20 -20.94
N GLU A 68 -8.36 2.34 -21.64
CA GLU A 68 -8.98 3.58 -21.15
C GLU A 68 -10.48 3.41 -20.88
N ARG A 69 -11.21 2.71 -21.76
CA ARG A 69 -12.64 2.47 -21.57
C ARG A 69 -12.92 1.55 -20.38
N ILE A 70 -12.15 0.49 -20.19
CA ILE A 70 -12.25 -0.36 -19.00
C ILE A 70 -11.94 0.46 -17.75
N TYR A 71 -10.92 1.31 -17.76
CA TYR A 71 -10.61 2.20 -16.65
C TYR A 71 -11.77 3.14 -16.29
N THR A 72 -12.47 3.71 -17.28
CA THR A 72 -13.66 4.54 -17.00
C THR A 72 -14.86 3.76 -16.46
N LEU A 73 -14.90 2.44 -16.67
CA LEU A 73 -15.97 1.55 -16.22
C LEU A 73 -15.67 0.89 -14.87
N LEU A 74 -14.41 0.88 -14.45
CA LEU A 74 -14.02 0.34 -13.15
C LEU A 74 -14.46 1.30 -12.04
N PRO A 75 -15.17 0.82 -11.01
CA PRO A 75 -15.43 1.66 -9.85
C PRO A 75 -14.11 2.00 -9.18
N THR A 76 -13.86 3.31 -8.98
CA THR A 76 -12.72 3.75 -8.17
C THR A 76 -12.80 3.07 -6.80
N PRO A 77 -11.74 2.38 -6.34
CA PRO A 77 -11.79 1.72 -5.05
C PRO A 77 -12.11 2.75 -3.96
N SER A 78 -13.03 2.42 -3.06
CA SER A 78 -13.37 3.28 -1.92
C SER A 78 -12.25 3.24 -0.88
N LEU A 79 -12.15 4.29 -0.05
CA LEU A 79 -11.19 4.31 1.07
C LEU A 79 -11.43 3.15 2.05
N GLU A 80 -12.68 2.81 2.30
CA GLU A 80 -13.08 1.66 3.13
C GLU A 80 -12.60 0.33 2.53
N SER A 81 -12.69 0.17 1.20
CA SER A 81 -12.16 -1.02 0.53
C SER A 81 -10.64 -1.11 0.66
N VAL A 82 -9.92 0.02 0.62
CA VAL A 82 -8.47 0.06 0.83
C VAL A 82 -8.11 -0.28 2.26
N GLU A 83 -8.86 0.23 3.24
CA GLU A 83 -8.65 -0.11 4.65
C GLU A 83 -8.78 -1.62 4.89
N HIS A 84 -9.85 -2.24 4.38
CA HIS A 84 -10.04 -3.68 4.46
C HIS A 84 -8.94 -4.48 3.76
N ALA A 85 -8.47 -4.02 2.60
CA ALA A 85 -7.39 -4.66 1.87
C ALA A 85 -6.06 -4.59 2.65
N LEU A 86 -5.73 -3.43 3.21
CA LEU A 86 -4.54 -3.26 4.06
C LEU A 86 -4.62 -4.09 5.34
N ASP A 87 -5.80 -4.22 5.95
CA ASP A 87 -6.02 -5.09 7.12
C ASP A 87 -5.82 -6.57 6.76
N ALA A 88 -6.33 -7.00 5.61
CA ALA A 88 -6.11 -8.36 5.11
C ALA A 88 -4.62 -8.62 4.82
N ALA A 89 -3.91 -7.66 4.22
CA ALA A 89 -2.48 -7.75 3.96
C ALA A 89 -1.65 -7.80 5.27
N GLU A 90 -1.98 -6.98 6.26
CA GLU A 90 -1.37 -7.04 7.59
C GLU A 90 -1.61 -8.40 8.26
N ALA A 91 -2.83 -8.94 8.18
CA ALA A 91 -3.16 -10.25 8.72
C ALA A 91 -2.36 -11.38 8.04
N LYS A 92 -2.15 -11.31 6.73
CA LYS A 92 -1.28 -12.25 6.00
C LYS A 92 0.17 -12.19 6.51
N VAL A 93 0.72 -10.99 6.68
CA VAL A 93 2.09 -10.82 7.23
C VAL A 93 2.17 -11.42 8.63
N ARG A 94 1.19 -11.16 9.48
CA ARG A 94 1.13 -11.71 10.84
C ARG A 94 1.03 -13.24 10.84
N ALA A 95 0.23 -13.82 9.96
CA ALA A 95 0.07 -15.27 9.83
C ALA A 95 1.34 -15.97 9.32
N ALA A 96 2.19 -15.26 8.55
CA ALA A 96 3.46 -15.79 8.08
C ALA A 96 4.53 -15.89 9.20
N ILE A 97 4.37 -15.14 10.30
CA ILE A 97 5.29 -15.14 11.44
C ILE A 97 4.94 -16.31 12.38
N PRO A 98 5.89 -17.23 12.68
CA PRO A 98 5.63 -18.34 13.58
C PRO A 98 5.31 -17.86 15.01
N LEU A 99 4.16 -18.28 15.57
CA LEU A 99 3.70 -17.92 16.93
C LEU A 99 4.72 -18.25 18.04
N ALA A 100 5.56 -19.27 17.83
CA ALA A 100 6.57 -19.70 18.79
C ALA A 100 7.65 -18.64 19.06
N SER A 101 7.78 -17.59 18.22
CA SER A 101 8.72 -16.50 18.46
C SER A 101 8.41 -15.67 19.71
N ALA A 102 7.17 -15.68 20.21
CA ALA A 102 6.77 -14.88 21.38
C ALA A 102 6.96 -15.61 22.72
N ASN A 103 6.88 -16.95 22.74
CA ASN A 103 6.78 -17.75 23.97
C ASN A 103 7.73 -18.97 24.03
N SER A 104 8.59 -19.19 23.02
CA SER A 104 9.54 -20.31 23.00
C SER A 104 10.88 -19.92 23.63
N ALA A 105 11.40 -20.77 24.52
CA ALA A 105 12.75 -20.65 25.09
C ALA A 105 13.88 -20.81 24.04
N VAL A 106 13.55 -21.19 22.80
CA VAL A 106 14.50 -21.29 21.68
C VAL A 106 14.20 -20.17 20.68
N PRO A 107 15.13 -19.20 20.49
CA PRO A 107 14.94 -18.12 19.54
C PRO A 107 14.90 -18.70 18.12
N ILE A 108 13.81 -18.46 17.41
CA ILE A 108 13.71 -18.73 15.97
C ILE A 108 14.68 -17.77 15.28
N ARG A 109 15.51 -18.28 14.36
CA ARG A 109 16.45 -17.45 13.60
C ARG A 109 15.69 -16.45 12.73
N ASP A 110 16.04 -15.17 12.81
CA ASP A 110 15.40 -14.08 12.05
C ASP A 110 15.39 -14.34 10.55
N GLN A 111 16.45 -14.98 10.02
CA GLN A 111 16.55 -15.37 8.61
C GLN A 111 15.38 -16.23 8.14
N TYR A 112 14.88 -17.12 9.01
CA TYR A 112 13.74 -17.97 8.70
C TYR A 112 12.44 -17.17 8.63
N ILE A 113 12.26 -16.21 9.54
CA ILE A 113 11.09 -15.33 9.57
C ILE A 113 11.09 -14.44 8.32
N TRP A 114 12.24 -13.86 7.96
CA TRP A 114 12.40 -13.07 6.74
C TRP A 114 12.08 -13.87 5.47
N SER A 115 12.48 -15.14 5.40
CA SER A 115 12.14 -16.00 4.26
C SER A 115 10.64 -16.22 4.12
N ARG A 116 9.89 -16.30 5.22
CA ARG A 116 8.44 -16.52 5.18
C ARG A 116 7.65 -15.27 4.85
N VAL A 117 8.07 -14.16 5.42
CA VAL A 117 7.35 -12.88 5.31
C VAL A 117 7.61 -12.20 3.97
N ARG A 118 8.69 -12.57 3.25
CA ARG A 118 9.10 -11.99 1.96
C ARG A 118 7.96 -11.90 0.92
N THR A 119 7.24 -13.00 0.69
CA THR A 119 6.17 -13.02 -0.32
C THR A 119 5.02 -12.12 0.08
N SER A 120 4.59 -12.18 1.35
CA SER A 120 3.52 -11.34 1.88
C SER A 120 3.88 -9.85 1.85
N LEU A 121 5.13 -9.48 2.10
CA LEU A 121 5.60 -8.10 1.97
C LEU A 121 5.67 -7.63 0.52
N ALA A 122 6.02 -8.50 -0.42
CA ALA A 122 6.03 -8.17 -1.84
C ALA A 122 4.61 -7.91 -2.38
N GLU A 123 3.64 -8.74 -1.97
CA GLU A 123 2.20 -8.52 -2.26
C GLU A 123 1.75 -7.16 -1.71
N LEU A 124 2.03 -6.90 -0.44
CA LEU A 124 1.70 -5.64 0.22
C LEU A 124 2.34 -4.43 -0.49
N ALA A 125 3.60 -4.53 -0.92
CA ALA A 125 4.29 -3.46 -1.62
C ALA A 125 3.65 -3.15 -2.98
N SER A 126 3.26 -4.20 -3.72
CA SER A 126 2.56 -4.05 -5.00
C SER A 126 1.18 -3.40 -4.81
N GLU A 127 0.44 -3.84 -3.80
CA GLU A 127 -0.90 -3.31 -3.47
C GLU A 127 -0.82 -1.86 -3.01
N MET A 128 0.13 -1.53 -2.12
CA MET A 128 0.35 -0.15 -1.67
C MET A 128 0.73 0.78 -2.82
N THR A 129 1.58 0.32 -3.75
CA THR A 129 1.96 1.11 -4.93
C THR A 129 0.76 1.37 -5.83
N SER A 130 -0.11 0.38 -6.01
CA SER A 130 -1.37 0.55 -6.76
C SER A 130 -2.28 1.58 -6.09
N TYR A 131 -2.49 1.51 -4.78
CA TYR A 131 -3.32 2.48 -4.07
C TYR A 131 -2.73 3.89 -4.03
N SER A 132 -1.40 4.03 -3.90
CA SER A 132 -0.73 5.34 -4.01
C SER A 132 -1.04 6.00 -5.37
N SER A 133 -1.09 5.23 -6.46
CA SER A 133 -1.45 5.79 -7.77
C SER A 133 -2.88 6.34 -7.85
N VAL A 134 -3.80 5.87 -6.99
CA VAL A 134 -5.21 6.30 -6.97
C VAL A 134 -5.42 7.47 -6.00
N PHE A 135 -4.78 7.44 -4.83
CA PHE A 135 -5.04 8.38 -3.73
C PHE A 135 -3.97 9.45 -3.52
N SER A 136 -2.78 9.31 -4.12
CA SER A 136 -1.74 10.34 -4.03
C SER A 136 -2.13 11.57 -4.85
N LEU A 137 -1.97 12.75 -4.26
CA LEU A 137 -2.24 14.03 -4.95
C LEU A 137 -1.38 14.21 -6.22
N ARG A 138 -0.21 13.54 -6.30
CA ARG A 138 0.65 13.54 -7.50
C ARG A 138 0.04 12.73 -8.64
N HIS A 139 -0.59 11.62 -8.31
CA HIS A 139 -0.97 10.58 -9.29
C HIS A 139 -2.45 10.57 -9.63
N ALA A 140 -3.22 11.53 -9.12
CA ALA A 140 -4.64 11.71 -9.33
C ALA A 140 -5.00 11.85 -10.83
N ARG A 141 -4.99 10.73 -11.56
CA ARG A 141 -5.24 10.62 -13.01
C ARG A 141 -6.72 10.76 -13.36
N ASN A 142 -7.61 10.46 -12.42
CA ASN A 142 -9.06 10.36 -12.66
C ASN A 142 -9.89 11.53 -12.08
N GLY A 143 -9.24 12.63 -11.69
CA GLY A 143 -9.88 13.79 -11.06
C GLY A 143 -9.16 14.22 -9.78
N THR A 144 -9.39 15.45 -9.33
CA THR A 144 -8.72 16.03 -8.15
C THR A 144 -9.09 15.23 -6.90
N VAL A 145 -8.17 14.38 -6.40
CA VAL A 145 -8.35 13.74 -5.09
C VAL A 145 -8.44 14.85 -4.04
N HIS A 146 -9.48 14.81 -3.23
CA HIS A 146 -9.64 15.80 -2.18
C HIS A 146 -8.51 15.65 -1.14
N PRO A 147 -7.88 16.75 -0.68
CA PRO A 147 -6.76 16.69 0.27
C PRO A 147 -7.04 15.91 1.54
N ALA A 148 -8.27 15.97 2.06
CA ALA A 148 -8.68 15.19 3.23
C ALA A 148 -8.70 13.68 2.96
N THR A 149 -9.07 13.27 1.75
CA THR A 149 -9.09 11.85 1.35
C THR A 149 -7.66 11.34 1.20
N ALA A 150 -6.79 12.11 0.54
CA ALA A 150 -5.37 11.81 0.43
C ALA A 150 -4.72 11.71 1.82
N PHE A 151 -5.00 12.67 2.71
CA PHE A 151 -4.53 12.62 4.10
C PHE A 151 -4.96 11.34 4.81
N THR A 152 -6.24 10.98 4.72
CA THR A 152 -6.77 9.81 5.43
C THR A 152 -6.12 8.52 4.92
N PHE A 153 -5.93 8.40 3.60
CA PHE A 153 -5.18 7.30 3.01
C PHE A 153 -3.73 7.25 3.52
N LEU A 154 -2.99 8.37 3.47
CA LEU A 154 -1.60 8.42 3.91
C LEU A 154 -1.47 8.08 5.39
N HIS A 155 -2.38 8.59 6.23
CA HIS A 155 -2.44 8.29 7.64
C HIS A 155 -2.67 6.79 7.91
N LEU A 156 -3.68 6.20 7.25
CA LEU A 156 -3.97 4.77 7.35
C LEU A 156 -2.78 3.92 6.92
N ALA A 157 -2.20 4.22 5.74
CA ALA A 157 -1.06 3.50 5.19
C ALA A 157 0.15 3.55 6.13
N THR A 158 0.56 4.74 6.58
CA THR A 158 1.71 4.91 7.48
C THR A 158 1.46 4.23 8.84
N MET A 159 0.25 4.33 9.39
CA MET A 159 -0.11 3.64 10.65
C MET A 159 0.01 2.12 10.52
N ARG A 160 -0.45 1.54 9.39
CA ARG A 160 -0.32 0.11 9.12
C ARG A 160 1.14 -0.30 8.93
N MET A 161 1.96 0.52 8.26
CA MET A 161 3.40 0.24 8.13
C MET A 161 4.11 0.23 9.49
N ILE A 162 3.80 1.18 10.38
CA ILE A 162 4.31 1.20 11.75
C ILE A 162 3.95 -0.10 12.49
N ARG A 163 2.71 -0.59 12.35
CA ARG A 163 2.28 -1.86 12.97
C ARG A 163 3.04 -3.05 12.40
N ILE A 164 3.23 -3.10 11.09
CA ILE A 164 3.98 -4.17 10.43
C ILE A 164 5.45 -4.17 10.85
N LEU A 165 6.09 -2.99 10.96
CA LEU A 165 7.46 -2.87 11.44
C LEU A 165 7.67 -3.40 12.86
N ARG A 166 6.63 -3.40 13.71
CA ARG A 166 6.67 -4.00 15.05
C ARG A 166 6.57 -5.53 15.05
N LEU A 167 6.00 -6.11 14.00
CA LEU A 167 5.86 -7.55 13.85
C LEU A 167 7.12 -8.20 13.27
N LEU A 168 7.90 -7.44 12.51
CA LEU A 168 9.11 -7.93 11.84
C LEU A 168 10.27 -8.09 12.85
N PRO A 169 11.19 -9.04 12.60
CA PRO A 169 12.39 -9.19 13.43
C PRO A 169 13.17 -7.89 13.49
N HIS A 170 13.57 -7.49 14.70
CA HIS A 170 14.32 -6.27 14.95
C HIS A 170 15.71 -6.36 14.34
N THR A 171 16.12 -5.28 13.69
CA THR A 171 17.52 -5.09 13.37
C THR A 171 18.17 -4.30 14.51
N ASP A 172 18.88 -5.00 15.39
CA ASP A 172 19.53 -4.36 16.54
C ASP A 172 20.72 -3.51 16.07
N PHE A 173 20.46 -2.23 15.80
CA PHE A 173 21.50 -1.28 15.44
C PHE A 173 21.42 -0.01 16.27
N ALA A 174 22.57 0.60 16.55
CA ALA A 174 22.61 1.91 17.15
C ALA A 174 22.05 2.95 16.15
N PRO A 175 21.11 3.81 16.55
CA PRO A 175 20.62 4.88 15.70
C PRO A 175 21.78 5.83 15.35
N GLN A 176 21.99 6.10 14.07
CA GLN A 176 22.93 7.14 13.65
C GLN A 176 22.27 8.52 13.86
N SER A 177 23.00 9.46 14.47
CA SER A 177 22.51 10.83 14.61
C SER A 177 22.59 11.54 13.26
N VAL A 178 21.42 11.83 12.67
CA VAL A 178 21.37 12.65 11.47
C VAL A 178 21.40 14.12 11.88
N SER A 179 22.35 14.85 11.30
CA SER A 179 22.41 16.31 11.40
C SER A 179 21.18 16.89 10.68
N ARG A 180 20.23 17.38 11.48
CA ARG A 180 18.96 17.95 11.05
C ARG A 180 19.25 19.28 10.34
N LYS A 181 19.42 19.25 9.02
CA LYS A 181 19.39 20.46 8.21
C LYS A 181 17.95 20.72 7.80
N ASP A 182 17.48 21.91 8.13
CA ASP A 182 16.13 22.35 7.84
C ASP A 182 15.88 22.28 6.33
N HIS A 183 14.73 21.73 5.92
CA HIS A 183 14.23 21.62 4.54
C HIS A 183 14.65 20.40 3.70
N GLU A 184 15.07 19.28 4.29
CA GLU A 184 15.23 18.04 3.53
C GLU A 184 13.89 17.29 3.36
N ARG A 185 13.68 16.75 2.15
CA ARG A 185 12.56 15.85 1.83
C ARG A 185 12.47 14.73 2.85
N LEU A 186 11.26 14.39 3.31
CA LEU A 186 11.05 13.35 4.33
C LEU A 186 11.67 12.01 3.92
N GLU A 187 11.58 11.65 2.64
CA GLU A 187 12.25 10.47 2.07
C GLU A 187 13.77 10.50 2.31
N MET A 188 14.41 11.64 2.03
CA MET A 188 15.86 11.78 2.16
C MET A 188 16.29 11.70 3.61
N LEU A 189 15.55 12.34 4.52
CA LEU A 189 15.81 12.27 5.96
C LEU A 189 15.77 10.81 6.45
N PHE A 190 14.76 10.05 6.02
CA PHE A 190 14.64 8.65 6.39
C PHE A 190 15.79 7.80 5.82
N VAL A 191 16.07 7.92 4.52
CA VAL A 191 17.09 7.10 3.84
C VAL A 191 18.51 7.39 4.36
N HIS A 192 18.84 8.65 4.67
CA HIS A 192 20.14 9.00 5.25
C HIS A 192 20.26 8.57 6.71
N ALA A 193 19.16 8.52 7.45
CA ALA A 193 19.15 8.08 8.84
C ALA A 193 19.27 6.56 9.01
N LEU A 194 19.02 5.78 7.95
CA LEU A 194 19.16 4.33 8.00
C LEU A 194 20.61 3.93 8.28
N PRO A 195 20.87 3.09 9.30
CA PRO A 195 22.18 2.48 9.49
C PRO A 195 22.61 1.68 8.26
N ASP A 196 23.91 1.60 7.98
CA ASP A 196 24.42 0.88 6.81
C ASP A 196 23.99 -0.58 6.78
N ALA A 197 23.84 -1.23 7.93
CA ALA A 197 23.33 -2.60 7.99
C ALA A 197 21.84 -2.71 7.62
N ALA A 198 21.03 -1.71 7.97
CA ALA A 198 19.62 -1.63 7.56
C ALA A 198 19.47 -1.32 6.06
N LYS A 199 20.44 -0.63 5.44
CA LYS A 199 20.46 -0.38 3.98
C LYS A 199 20.54 -1.66 3.15
N HIS A 200 21.14 -2.72 3.71
CA HIS A 200 21.30 -4.03 3.07
C HIS A 200 20.26 -5.05 3.56
N SER A 201 19.25 -4.61 4.32
CA SER A 201 18.21 -5.47 4.86
C SER A 201 17.30 -5.98 3.73
N PRO A 202 16.79 -7.23 3.80
CA PRO A 202 15.78 -7.71 2.86
C PRO A 202 14.40 -7.06 3.08
N ASN A 203 14.30 -6.07 3.96
CA ASN A 203 13.05 -5.42 4.33
C ASN A 203 12.48 -4.55 3.19
N THR A 204 11.64 -5.16 2.36
CA THR A 204 10.95 -4.48 1.25
C THR A 204 10.14 -3.26 1.72
N VAL A 205 9.60 -3.27 2.95
CA VAL A 205 8.85 -2.13 3.50
C VAL A 205 9.75 -0.89 3.56
N VAL A 206 10.97 -1.05 4.07
CA VAL A 206 11.93 0.04 4.28
C VAL A 206 12.48 0.59 2.98
N HIS A 207 12.69 -0.27 1.98
CA HIS A 207 13.34 0.14 0.73
C HIS A 207 12.37 0.54 -0.39
N THR A 208 11.09 0.18 -0.28
CA THR A 208 10.11 0.45 -1.35
C THR A 208 8.92 1.24 -0.83
N ILE A 209 8.26 0.74 0.22
CA ILE A 209 6.98 1.29 0.66
C ILE A 209 7.18 2.61 1.42
N LEU A 210 8.07 2.64 2.42
CA LEU A 210 8.28 3.85 3.23
C LEU A 210 8.79 5.03 2.41
N PRO A 211 9.80 4.89 1.53
CA PRO A 211 10.24 5.99 0.69
C PRO A 211 9.11 6.52 -0.20
N ALA A 212 8.28 5.63 -0.77
CA ALA A 212 7.13 6.03 -1.56
C ALA A 212 6.09 6.81 -0.73
N LEU A 213 5.72 6.32 0.46
CA LEU A 213 4.78 7.01 1.34
C LEU A 213 5.32 8.37 1.81
N LEU A 214 6.61 8.46 2.14
CA LEU A 214 7.23 9.73 2.56
C LEU A 214 7.25 10.76 1.44
N ARG A 215 7.47 10.33 0.19
CA ARG A 215 7.29 11.20 -0.98
C ARG A 215 5.86 11.69 -1.14
N ASP A 216 4.89 10.80 -0.96
CA ASP A 216 3.47 11.17 -1.04
C ASP A 216 3.08 12.16 0.08
N TRP A 217 3.65 11.99 1.29
CA TRP A 217 3.53 12.96 2.39
C TRP A 217 4.15 14.32 2.04
N ASP A 218 5.38 14.34 1.51
CA ASP A 218 6.03 15.59 1.07
C ASP A 218 5.18 16.30 0.00
N ASP A 219 4.63 15.57 -0.97
CA ASP A 219 3.80 16.12 -2.02
C ASP A 219 2.47 16.65 -1.47
N TRP A 220 1.86 15.95 -0.52
CA TRP A 220 0.66 16.41 0.17
C TRP A 220 0.92 17.70 0.96
N LEU A 221 2.00 17.76 1.73
CA LEU A 221 2.39 18.95 2.50
C LEU A 221 2.63 20.14 1.57
N ARG A 222 3.36 19.95 0.47
CA ARG A 222 3.60 21.01 -0.53
C ARG A 222 2.32 21.47 -1.21
N ALA A 223 1.39 20.57 -1.52
CA ALA A 223 0.10 20.93 -2.07
C ALA A 223 -0.74 21.75 -1.07
N MET A 224 -0.66 21.43 0.23
CA MET A 224 -1.35 22.19 1.28
C MET A 224 -0.74 23.57 1.48
N ASP A 225 0.59 23.65 1.55
CA ASP A 225 1.31 24.92 1.63
C ASP A 225 0.97 25.83 0.43
N HIS A 226 1.08 25.31 -0.81
CA HIS A 226 0.70 26.06 -2.02
C HIS A 226 -0.77 26.46 -2.01
N GLY A 227 -1.67 25.52 -1.72
CA GLY A 227 -3.12 25.76 -1.73
C GLY A 227 -3.54 26.83 -0.71
N VAL A 228 -2.99 26.80 0.50
CA VAL A 228 -3.33 27.74 1.57
C VAL A 228 -2.62 29.08 1.38
N ASN A 229 -1.29 29.05 1.21
CA ASN A 229 -0.46 30.26 1.27
C ASN A 229 -0.34 30.98 -0.08
N GLN A 230 -0.54 30.29 -1.22
CA GLN A 230 -0.42 30.90 -2.56
C GLN A 230 -1.79 31.10 -3.24
N GLU A 231 -2.70 30.12 -3.13
CA GLU A 231 -4.04 30.19 -3.74
C GLU A 231 -5.13 30.73 -2.80
N GLY A 232 -4.83 30.90 -1.51
CA GLY A 232 -5.79 31.40 -0.52
C GLY A 232 -6.91 30.40 -0.19
N ARG A 233 -6.72 29.10 -0.43
CA ARG A 233 -7.70 28.08 -0.04
C ARG A 233 -7.78 28.05 1.48
N MET A 234 -9.00 28.15 2.00
CA MET A 234 -9.25 28.06 3.43
C MET A 234 -9.78 26.68 3.80
N TYR A 235 -9.09 26.02 4.73
CA TYR A 235 -9.60 24.82 5.40
C TYR A 235 -10.12 25.20 6.80
N GLY A 236 -11.21 24.57 7.23
CA GLY A 236 -11.74 24.79 8.57
C GLY A 236 -10.73 24.39 9.65
N GLN A 237 -10.70 25.13 10.76
CA GLN A 237 -9.80 24.87 11.90
C GLN A 237 -9.91 23.43 12.43
N GLU A 238 -11.12 22.88 12.51
CA GLU A 238 -11.36 21.49 12.94
C GLU A 238 -10.69 20.46 12.02
N VAL A 239 -10.66 20.73 10.72
CA VAL A 239 -10.03 19.84 9.72
C VAL A 239 -8.52 19.85 9.91
N VAL A 240 -7.92 21.04 10.02
CA VAL A 240 -6.47 21.19 10.19
C VAL A 240 -6.01 20.60 11.52
N THR A 241 -6.73 20.85 12.62
CA THR A 241 -6.43 20.24 13.94
C THR A 241 -6.64 18.73 13.95
N SER A 242 -7.58 18.19 13.17
CA SER A 242 -7.72 16.75 12.99
C SER A 242 -6.54 16.15 12.23
N TRP A 243 -6.08 16.79 11.16
CA TRP A 243 -4.89 16.35 10.43
C TRP A 243 -3.66 16.37 11.32
N GLU A 244 -3.54 17.42 12.12
CA GLU A 244 -2.45 17.57 13.07
C GLU A 244 -2.38 16.44 14.10
N ARG A 245 -3.49 16.16 14.78
CA ARG A 245 -3.57 15.02 15.70
C ARG A 245 -3.27 13.70 14.98
N GLY A 246 -3.71 13.56 13.74
CA GLY A 246 -3.40 12.43 12.88
C GLY A 246 -1.89 12.26 12.64
N VAL A 247 -1.19 13.31 12.22
CA VAL A 247 0.28 13.25 12.01
C VAL A 247 1.01 13.04 13.33
N ALA A 248 0.63 13.75 14.39
CA ALA A 248 1.22 13.59 15.72
C ALA A 248 1.09 12.15 16.27
N SER A 249 -0.01 11.46 15.97
CA SER A 249 -0.17 10.06 16.36
C SER A 249 0.79 9.09 15.64
N LEU A 250 1.33 9.50 14.49
CA LEU A 250 2.37 8.76 13.76
C LEU A 250 3.77 9.08 14.28
N GLY A 251 3.93 10.18 15.03
CA GLY A 251 5.18 10.66 15.59
C GLY A 251 5.66 9.90 16.83
N THR A 252 6.70 10.40 17.48
CA THR A 252 7.30 9.75 18.67
C THR A 252 6.44 9.89 19.93
N THR A 253 5.59 10.92 20.02
CA THR A 253 4.75 11.23 21.19
C THR A 253 3.65 10.20 21.46
N SER A 254 3.17 9.51 20.42
CA SER A 254 2.14 8.47 20.55
C SER A 254 2.65 7.15 21.13
N THR A 255 3.91 7.09 21.58
CA THR A 255 4.53 5.80 21.92
C THR A 255 4.34 5.41 23.37
N THR A 256 3.91 4.17 23.59
CA THR A 256 3.85 3.55 24.92
C THR A 256 5.26 3.25 25.44
N LEU A 257 5.54 3.64 26.68
CA LEU A 257 6.77 3.30 27.39
C LEU A 257 6.87 1.77 27.53
N GLY A 258 7.95 1.15 27.00
CA GLY A 258 8.28 -0.26 27.25
C GLY A 258 8.20 -1.23 26.06
N ALA A 259 7.75 -0.83 24.87
CA ALA A 259 7.79 -1.70 23.69
C ALA A 259 9.20 -1.70 23.05
N SER A 260 9.77 -2.88 22.78
CA SER A 260 10.97 -3.03 21.96
C SER A 260 10.67 -2.55 20.53
N ARG A 261 11.37 -1.52 20.06
CA ARG A 261 11.14 -0.87 18.76
C ARG A 261 12.29 -1.16 17.83
N SER A 262 11.96 -1.55 16.59
CA SER A 262 12.95 -1.62 15.52
C SER A 262 13.48 -0.21 15.21
N VAL A 263 14.74 -0.12 14.78
CA VAL A 263 15.36 1.17 14.43
C VAL A 263 14.57 1.85 13.33
N GLU A 264 14.03 1.07 12.39
CA GLU A 264 13.26 1.56 11.26
C GLU A 264 11.91 2.17 11.70
N GLU A 265 11.25 1.60 12.72
CA GLU A 265 10.07 2.23 13.33
C GLU A 265 10.44 3.57 13.97
N GLN A 266 11.53 3.62 14.75
CA GLN A 266 11.96 4.85 15.42
C GLN A 266 12.29 5.96 14.43
N LEU A 267 13.00 5.60 13.35
CA LEU A 267 13.32 6.52 12.28
C LEU A 267 12.07 7.04 11.58
N LEU A 268 11.14 6.14 11.21
CA LEU A 268 9.89 6.56 10.57
C LEU A 268 9.12 7.53 11.47
N ARG A 269 9.00 7.23 12.78
CA ARG A 269 8.33 8.13 13.74
C ARG A 269 9.03 9.48 13.84
N ALA A 270 10.35 9.51 13.91
CA ALA A 270 11.13 10.75 13.93
C ALA A 270 10.97 11.56 12.62
N THR A 271 10.89 10.88 11.47
CA THR A 271 10.57 11.51 10.19
C THR A 271 9.15 12.08 10.20
N MET A 272 8.16 11.40 10.80
CA MET A 272 6.81 11.93 10.94
C MET A 272 6.74 13.13 11.90
N ASP A 273 7.59 13.20 12.92
CA ASP A 273 7.73 14.42 13.74
C ASP A 273 8.23 15.59 12.90
N GLN A 274 9.12 15.36 11.92
CA GLN A 274 9.53 16.38 10.96
C GLN A 274 8.37 16.80 10.04
N ALA A 275 7.56 15.84 9.58
CA ALA A 275 6.38 16.13 8.77
C ALA A 275 5.38 17.01 9.54
N LEU A 276 5.20 16.74 10.84
CA LEU A 276 4.39 17.57 11.73
C LEU A 276 4.94 18.99 11.84
N GLN A 277 6.26 19.14 12.02
CA GLN A 277 6.92 20.46 12.07
C GLN A 277 6.75 21.25 10.76
N GLN A 278 6.90 20.59 9.61
CA GLN A 278 6.64 21.20 8.30
C GLN A 278 5.18 21.64 8.16
N MET A 279 4.25 20.80 8.61
CA MET A 279 2.82 21.14 8.57
C MET A 279 2.48 22.30 9.51
N HIS A 280 3.08 22.36 10.70
CA HIS A 280 2.92 23.49 11.62
C HIS A 280 3.47 24.79 11.04
N ALA A 281 4.62 24.75 10.36
CA ALA A 281 5.18 25.92 9.70
C ALA A 281 4.26 26.44 8.58
N ALA A 282 3.65 25.55 7.79
CA ALA A 282 2.80 25.91 6.67
C ALA A 282 1.37 26.33 7.09
N LEU A 283 0.77 25.62 8.04
CA LEU A 283 -0.67 25.71 8.36
C LEU A 283 -0.95 26.22 9.78
N GLY A 284 0.04 26.32 10.66
CA GLY A 284 -0.17 26.60 12.09
C GLY A 284 -0.73 27.99 12.41
N TRP A 285 -0.80 28.90 11.43
CA TRP A 285 -1.47 30.18 11.58
C TRP A 285 -3.00 30.06 11.45
N LEU A 286 -3.52 29.04 10.76
CA LEU A 286 -4.96 28.79 10.59
C LEU A 286 -5.66 28.32 11.87
N THR A 287 -4.90 27.75 12.81
CA THR A 287 -5.43 27.07 13.98
C THR A 287 -5.47 27.94 15.26
N GLY A 288 -5.15 29.23 15.12
CA GLY A 288 -5.31 30.26 16.14
C GLY A 288 -4.31 30.20 17.31
N PRO A 289 -4.10 31.32 18.06
CA PRO A 289 -3.10 31.39 19.14
C PRO A 289 -3.38 30.47 20.34
N ALA A 290 -4.65 30.12 20.58
CA ALA A 290 -5.06 29.32 21.74
C ALA A 290 -4.61 27.85 21.67
N HIS A 291 -4.27 27.34 20.48
CA HIS A 291 -3.83 25.96 20.29
C HIS A 291 -2.31 25.80 20.09
N ARG A 292 -1.56 26.90 19.90
CA ARG A 292 -0.08 26.91 19.97
C ARG A 292 0.52 26.23 21.21
N PRO A 293 -0.02 26.40 22.43
CA PRO A 293 0.58 25.76 23.60
C PRO A 293 0.36 24.23 23.64
N ALA A 294 -0.69 23.71 23.00
CA ALA A 294 -0.89 22.27 22.85
C ALA A 294 0.15 21.65 21.88
N TRP A 295 0.75 22.48 21.01
CA TRP A 295 1.79 22.08 20.05
C TRP A 295 3.19 22.11 20.66
N SER A 296 3.46 23.03 21.60
CA SER A 296 4.78 23.15 22.25
C SER A 296 5.04 22.10 23.33
N LEU A 297 3.98 21.55 23.96
CA LEU A 297 4.11 20.56 25.05
C LEU A 297 4.59 19.18 24.58
N ALA A 298 4.59 18.92 23.28
CA ALA A 298 5.17 17.71 22.69
C ALA A 298 6.72 17.72 22.66
N HIS A 299 7.38 18.83 23.01
CA HIS A 299 8.82 19.03 22.79
C HIS A 299 9.63 19.34 24.06
N THR A 300 9.04 19.26 25.25
CA THR A 300 9.79 19.43 26.50
C THR A 300 10.27 18.07 27.03
N HIS A 301 11.42 17.61 26.53
CA HIS A 301 12.32 16.83 27.38
C HIS A 301 12.75 17.73 28.56
N PRO A 302 12.91 17.18 29.78
CA PRO A 302 13.34 17.98 30.92
C PRO A 302 14.77 18.44 30.66
N MET A 303 14.98 19.75 30.59
CA MET A 303 16.31 20.30 30.84
C MET A 303 16.69 19.87 32.26
N GLU A 304 17.69 19.01 32.38
CA GLU A 304 18.46 18.88 33.61
C GLU A 304 18.93 20.28 33.99
N GLU A 305 18.37 20.83 35.07
CA GLU A 305 19.00 21.87 35.85
C GLU A 305 20.31 21.31 36.41
N VAL A 306 21.39 21.41 35.63
CA VAL A 306 22.74 21.43 36.19
C VAL A 306 22.98 22.84 36.69
N GLY A 307 22.38 23.14 37.84
CA GLY A 307 22.75 24.26 38.68
C GLY A 307 24.14 24.02 39.26
N SER A 308 25.16 24.52 38.56
CA SER A 308 26.47 24.77 39.15
C SER A 308 26.55 26.26 39.46
N LEU A 309 26.57 26.63 40.75
CA LEU A 309 27.50 27.59 41.36
C LEU A 309 27.12 27.96 42.81
N CYS A 310 28.11 27.80 43.68
CA CYS A 310 28.39 28.57 44.90
C CYS A 310 27.51 28.38 46.16
N HIS A 311 27.96 27.54 47.08
CA HIS A 311 28.62 28.00 48.32
C HIS A 311 29.44 26.90 49.00
#